data_AF-A0A0G1RPA4-F1
#
_entry.id   AF-A0A0G1RPA4-F1
#
_cell.length_a   1.000
_cell.length_b   1.000
_cell.length_c   1.000
_cell.angle_alpha   90.00
_cell.angle_beta   90.00
_cell.angle_gamma   90.00
#
_symmetry.space_group_name_H-M   'P 1'
#
loop_
_entity.id
_entity.type
_entity.pdbx_description
1 polymer ?
#
loop_
_entity_poly.entity_id
_entity_poly.type
_entity_poly.pdbx_seq_one_letter_code
_entity_poly.pdbx_strand_id
1 'polypeptide(L)' 'MAIITLSKNKIMREKGMVILPLEEYNKLSERAVPEYYLTGKAARDLDMLVSDGLRDYATGKCRRIKSLSDLD' A
#
# COMPACT_ATOMS: atom_id res chain seq x y z
N MET A 1 -12.30 31.24 -20.12
CA MET A 1 -11.76 31.11 -18.75
C MET A 1 -12.94 30.71 -17.86
N ALA A 2 -12.94 29.49 -17.32
CA ALA A 2 -14.02 29.04 -16.46
C ALA A 2 -13.67 29.39 -15.01
N ILE A 3 -14.57 30.10 -14.33
CA ILE A 3 -14.40 30.46 -12.92
C ILE A 3 -15.15 29.41 -12.10
N ILE A 4 -14.44 28.73 -11.20
CA ILE A 4 -15.02 27.81 -10.23
C ILE A 4 -15.02 28.51 -8.88
N THR A 5 -16.19 28.75 -8.30
CA THR A 5 -16.33 29.40 -7.00
C THR A 5 -16.44 28.36 -5.90
N LEU A 6 -15.51 28.37 -4.96
CA LEU A 6 -15.48 27.46 -3.82
C LEU A 6 -15.72 28.21 -2.50
N SER A 7 -16.56 27.65 -1.64
CA SER A 7 -16.83 28.22 -0.31
C SER A 7 -15.63 28.03 0.62
N LYS A 8 -15.13 29.12 1.20
CA LYS A 8 -14.03 29.11 2.18
C LYS A 8 -14.35 28.24 3.40
N ASN A 9 -15.62 28.23 3.84
CA ASN A 9 -16.07 27.43 4.98
C ASN A 9 -15.92 25.93 4.72
N LYS A 10 -16.09 25.49 3.46
CA LYS A 10 -15.94 24.08 3.07
C LYS A 10 -14.47 23.66 3.10
N ILE A 11 -13.59 24.49 2.55
CA ILE A 11 -12.14 24.26 2.52
C ILE A 11 -11.58 24.12 3.95
N MET A 12 -12.00 25.00 4.86
CA MET A 12 -11.51 24.97 6.25
C MET A 12 -12.03 23.77 7.05
N ARG A 13 -13.27 23.31 6.81
CA ARG A 13 -13.84 22.14 7.49
C ARG A 13 -13.19 20.82 7.03
N GLU A 14 -12.84 20.70 5.76
CA GLU A 14 -12.33 19.47 5.17
C GLU A 14 -10.80 19.30 5.33
N LYS A 15 -10.14 20.16 6.13
CA LYS A 15 -8.68 20.15 6.38
C LYS A 15 -7.82 20.30 5.12
N GLY A 16 -8.37 20.91 4.06
CA GLY A 16 -7.70 21.12 2.77
C GLY A 16 -8.54 20.62 1.60
N MET A 17 -8.20 21.06 0.39
CA MET A 17 -8.87 20.66 -0.85
C MET A 17 -7.84 20.59 -1.98
N VAL A 18 -7.94 19.57 -2.82
CA VAL A 18 -7.11 19.40 -4.03
C VAL A 18 -8.01 19.47 -5.25
N ILE A 19 -7.62 20.25 -6.25
CA ILE A 19 -8.30 20.34 -7.55
C ILE A 19 -7.40 19.69 -8.58
N LEU A 20 -7.87 18.65 -9.25
CA LEU A 20 -7.14 18.02 -10.33
C LEU A 20 -8.06 17.61 -11.50
N PRO A 21 -7.50 17.48 -12.71
CA PRO A 21 -8.20 16.87 -13.82
C PRO A 21 -8.63 15.43 -13.49
N LEU A 22 -9.83 15.06 -13.93
CA LEU A 22 -10.41 13.74 -13.63
C LEU A 22 -9.53 12.58 -14.11
N GLU A 23 -8.85 12.75 -15.25
CA GLU A 23 -7.92 11.75 -15.79
C GLU A 23 -6.76 11.46 -14.83
N GLU A 24 -6.15 12.50 -14.26
CA GLU A 24 -5.05 12.36 -13.31
C GLU A 24 -5.52 11.77 -11.97
N TYR A 25 -6.75 12.07 -11.56
CA TYR A 25 -7.35 11.45 -10.37
C TYR A 25 -7.52 9.96 -10.54
N ASN A 26 -8.02 9.52 -11.69
CA ASN A 26 -8.20 8.11 -11.97
C ASN A 26 -6.85 7.37 -11.98
N LYS A 27 -5.81 7.95 -12.60
CA LYS A 27 -4.45 7.38 -12.57
C LYS A 27 -3.91 7.23 -11.14
N LEU A 28 -4.14 8.21 -10.27
CA LEU A 28 -3.74 8.14 -8.87
C LEU A 28 -4.53 7.06 -8.10
N SER A 29 -5.84 6.97 -8.34
CA SER A 29 -6.70 5.97 -7.71
C SER A 29 -6.35 4.55 -8.13
N GLU A 30 -6.00 4.33 -9.40
CA GLU A 30 -5.59 3.01 -9.91
C GLU A 30 -4.23 2.56 -9.38
N ARG A 31 -3.34 3.51 -9.12
CA ARG A 31 -2.01 3.26 -8.51
C ARG A 31 -2.04 3.17 -7.00
N ALA A 32 -3.16 3.54 -6.37
CA ALA A 32 -3.33 3.38 -4.94
C ALA A 32 -3.38 1.89 -4.63
N VAL A 33 -2.23 1.33 -4.23
CA VAL A 33 -2.17 -0.03 -3.71
C VAL A 33 -3.01 -0.05 -2.44
N PRO A 34 -4.05 -0.90 -2.35
CA PRO A 34 -4.84 -1.00 -1.13
C PRO A 34 -3.92 -1.41 0.02
N GLU A 35 -3.83 -0.55 1.02
CA GLU A 35 -3.09 -0.83 2.25
C GLU A 35 -3.92 -1.79 3.10
N TYR A 36 -3.48 -3.04 3.16
CA TYR A 36 -4.08 -4.04 4.03
C TYR A 36 -3.37 -4.03 5.38
N TYR A 37 -4.02 -3.44 6.37
CA TYR A 37 -3.56 -3.50 7.75
C TYR A 37 -4.02 -4.81 8.38
N LEU A 38 -3.10 -5.77 8.49
CA LEU A 38 -3.36 -6.99 9.24
C LEU A 38 -3.43 -6.68 10.73
N THR A 39 -4.35 -7.33 11.43
CA THR A 39 -4.51 -7.20 12.88
C THR A 39 -4.70 -8.56 13.55
N GLY A 40 -4.53 -8.59 14.88
CA GLY A 40 -4.84 -9.76 15.69
C GLY A 40 -3.97 -10.98 15.39
N LYS A 41 -4.60 -12.10 15.00
CA LYS A 41 -3.88 -13.34 14.70
C LYS A 41 -3.08 -13.24 13.40
N ALA A 42 -3.69 -12.68 12.34
CA ALA A 42 -3.05 -12.59 11.03
C ALA A 42 -1.75 -11.76 11.06
N ALA A 43 -1.74 -10.67 11.82
CA ALA A 43 -0.52 -9.88 12.04
C ALA A 43 0.58 -10.70 12.72
N ARG A 44 0.24 -11.41 13.81
CA ARG A 44 1.20 -12.26 14.54
C ARG A 44 1.74 -13.41 13.71
N ASP A 45 0.88 -14.05 12.92
CA ASP A 45 1.28 -15.15 12.04
C ASP A 45 2.27 -14.66 10.97
N LEU A 46 2.05 -13.45 10.42
CA LEU A 46 2.98 -12.82 9.49
C LEU A 46 4.31 -12.46 10.16
N ASP A 47 4.29 -11.89 11.35
CA ASP A 47 5.51 -11.55 12.10
C ASP A 47 6.37 -12.79 12.38
N MET A 48 5.74 -13.90 12.77
CA MET A 48 6.42 -15.18 12.97
C MET A 48 7.01 -15.71 11.67
N LEU A 49 6.23 -15.71 10.58
CA LEU A 49 6.70 -16.14 9.26
C LEU A 49 7.97 -15.39 8.83
N VAL A 50 7.98 -14.07 9.00
CA VAL A 50 9.13 -13.22 8.66
C VAL A 50 10.31 -13.52 9.57
N SER A 51 10.09 -13.64 10.89
CA SER A 51 11.14 -13.93 11.86
C SER A 51 11.84 -15.27 11.57
N ASP A 52 11.04 -16.32 11.34
CA ASP A 52 11.55 -17.65 11.03
C ASP A 52 12.27 -17.67 9.67
N GLY A 53 11.72 -17.01 8.65
CA GLY A 53 12.37 -16.88 7.35
C GLY A 53 13.72 -16.18 7.41
N LEU A 54 13.84 -15.10 8.19
CA LEU A 54 15.12 -14.41 8.40
C LEU A 54 16.13 -15.29 9.15
N ARG A 55 15.67 -16.07 10.14
CA ARG A 55 16.53 -17.01 10.86
C ARG A 55 17.02 -18.14 9.96
N ASP A 56 16.15 -18.70 9.12
CA ASP A 56 16.50 -19.75 8.18
C ASP A 56 17.49 -19.24 7.12
N TYR A 57 17.32 -17.99 6.66
CA TYR A 57 18.31 -17.34 5.80
C TYR A 57 19.67 -17.21 6.48
N ALA A 58 19.71 -16.68 7.71
CA ALA A 58 20.94 -16.50 8.46
C ALA A 58 21.67 -17.83 8.78
N THR A 59 20.92 -18.92 8.93
CA THR A 59 21.46 -20.26 9.21
C THR A 59 21.73 -21.09 7.95
N GLY A 60 21.56 -20.52 6.75
CA GLY A 60 21.85 -21.19 5.49
C GLY A 60 20.86 -22.30 5.12
N LYS A 61 19.65 -22.29 5.70
CA LYS A 61 18.58 -23.26 5.40
C LYS A 61 17.75 -22.89 4.17
N CYS A 62 18.02 -21.75 3.53
CA CYS A 62 17.34 -21.35 2.32
C CYS A 62 17.92 -22.01 1.07
N ARG A 63 17.05 -22.35 0.11
CA ARG A 63 17.45 -22.74 -1.26
C ARG A 63 17.41 -21.52 -2.18
N ARG A 64 18.34 -21.44 -3.13
CA ARG A 64 18.30 -20.44 -4.19
C ARG A 64 17.45 -20.95 -5.34
N ILE A 65 16.36 -20.26 -5.62
CA ILE A 65 15.53 -20.47 -6.81
C ILE A 65 15.86 -19.43 -7.87
N LYS A 66 15.77 -19.79 -9.15
CA LYS A 66 15.97 -18.88 -10.28
C LYS A 66 14.67 -18.20 -10.70
N SER A 67 13.55 -18.88 -10.47
CA SER A 67 12.21 -18.38 -10.78
C SER A 67 11.18 -18.86 -9.76
N LEU A 68 10.02 -18.21 -9.72
CA LEU A 68 8.89 -18.68 -8.92
C LEU A 68 8.36 -20.05 -9.38
N SER A 69 8.63 -20.46 -10.62
CA SER A 69 8.30 -21.80 -11.11
C SER A 69 9.14 -22.91 -10.47
N ASP A 70 10.22 -22.57 -9.78
CA ASP A 70 11.08 -23.55 -9.10
C ASP A 70 10.59 -23.86 -7.66
N LEU A 71 9.45 -23.28 -7.25
CA LEU A 71 8.86 -23.47 -5.92
C LEU A 71 7.99 -24.73 -5.80
N ASP A 72 7.68 -25.40 -6.92
CA ASP A 72 6.85 -26.61 -7.01
C ASP A 72 7.57 -27.89 -6.55
#